data_AF-A0AAN7SSS0-F1
#
_entry.id   AF-A0AAN7SSS0-F1
#
_cell.length_a   1.000
_cell.length_b   1.000
_cell.length_c   1.000
_cell.angle_alpha   90.00
_cell.angle_beta   90.00
_cell.angle_gamma   90.00
#
_symmetry.space_group_name_H-M   'P 1'
#
loop_
_entity.id
_entity.type
_entity.pdbx_description
1 polymer ?
#
loop_
_entity_poly.entity_id
_entity_poly.type
_entity_poly.pdbx_seq_one_letter_code
_entity_poly.pdbx_strand_id
1 'polypeptide(L)' 'MSSAIKEIATSGKKNVYDLVYRATQKLVTNKFAAGYNYFGRGKNLKFSSLNLDGLLMKAALKIFPNCSEKEAEVTIAKWL' A
#
# COMPACT_ATOMS: atom_id res chain seq x y z
N MET A 1 -3.97 -26.48 13.98
CA MET A 1 -3.31 -25.27 13.42
C MET A 1 -4.41 -24.35 12.88
N SER A 2 -4.53 -23.11 13.38
CA SER A 2 -5.65 -22.22 13.01
C SER A 2 -5.65 -21.87 11.51
N SER A 3 -6.82 -21.55 10.95
CA SER A 3 -6.96 -21.17 9.54
C SER A 3 -6.08 -19.97 9.17
N ALA A 4 -5.94 -19.00 10.08
CA ALA A 4 -5.09 -17.83 9.91
C ALA A 4 -3.60 -18.20 9.76
N ILE A 5 -3.12 -19.18 10.54
CA ILE A 5 -1.72 -19.65 10.47
C ILE A 5 -1.47 -20.36 9.12
N LYS A 6 -2.45 -21.13 8.63
CA LYS A 6 -2.38 -21.75 7.30
C LYS A 6 -2.37 -20.70 6.18
N GLU A 7 -3.16 -19.63 6.27
CA GLU A 7 -3.14 -18.55 5.27
C GLU A 7 -1.82 -17.79 5.24
N ILE A 8 -1.23 -17.50 6.41
CA ILE A 8 0.08 -16.84 6.51
C ILE A 8 1.17 -17.73 5.90
N ALA A 9 1.18 -19.01 6.25
CA ALA A 9 2.10 -19.99 5.67
C ALA A 9 1.89 -20.16 4.14
N THR A 10 0.65 -20.06 3.66
CA THR A 10 0.31 -20.15 2.24
C THR A 10 0.72 -18.89 1.47
N SER A 11 0.70 -17.74 2.12
CA SER A 11 1.11 -16.47 1.51
C SER A 11 2.63 -16.42 1.29
N GLY A 12 3.42 -17.10 2.12
CA GLY A 12 4.89 -17.12 2.01
C GLY A 12 5.50 -18.14 1.04
N LYS A 13 4.73 -18.68 0.10
CA LYS A 13 5.03 -19.95 -0.61
C LYS A 13 6.24 -20.01 -1.55
N LYS A 14 7.18 -19.05 -1.55
CA LYS A 14 8.46 -19.20 -2.30
C LYS A 14 9.57 -18.25 -1.87
N ASN A 15 9.26 -17.02 -1.49
CA ASN A 15 10.22 -16.04 -0.97
C ASN A 15 9.51 -14.92 -0.17
N VAL A 16 10.28 -14.08 0.52
CA VAL A 16 9.77 -12.94 1.31
C VAL A 16 8.98 -11.95 0.45
N TYR A 17 9.35 -11.78 -0.81
CA TYR A 17 8.66 -10.87 -1.74
C TYR A 17 7.22 -11.33 -1.99
N ASP A 18 6.99 -12.61 -2.28
CA ASP A 18 5.66 -13.18 -2.53
C ASP A 18 4.75 -13.05 -1.31
N LEU A 19 5.31 -13.19 -0.10
CA LEU A 19 4.59 -12.95 1.15
C LEU A 19 4.12 -11.50 1.25
N VAL A 20 5.05 -10.56 1.09
CA VAL A 20 4.77 -9.12 1.20
C VAL A 20 3.77 -8.70 0.13
N TYR A 21 3.93 -9.16 -1.11
CA TYR A 21 3.03 -8.88 -2.22
C TYR A 21 1.60 -9.36 -1.92
N ARG A 22 1.42 -10.64 -1.55
CA ARG A 22 0.09 -11.22 -1.28
C ARG A 22 -0.56 -10.64 -0.04
N ALA A 23 0.21 -10.38 1.02
CA ALA A 23 -0.29 -9.73 2.23
C ALA A 23 -0.74 -8.30 1.92
N THR A 24 0.05 -7.55 1.15
CA THR A 24 -0.30 -6.18 0.74
C THR A 24 -1.55 -6.16 -0.11
N GLN A 25 -1.72 -7.09 -1.08
CA GLN A 25 -2.96 -7.20 -1.87
C GLN A 25 -4.21 -7.46 -1.01
N LYS A 26 -4.08 -8.22 0.08
CA LYS A 26 -5.20 -8.49 1.00
C LYS A 26 -5.50 -7.33 1.95
N LEU A 27 -4.48 -6.55 2.32
CA LEU A 27 -4.60 -5.43 3.27
C LEU A 27 -5.04 -4.13 2.58
N VAL A 28 -4.48 -3.86 1.41
CA VAL A 28 -4.70 -2.64 0.63
C VAL A 28 -5.94 -2.82 -0.25
N THR A 29 -7.10 -2.63 0.34
CA THR A 29 -8.42 -2.78 -0.30
C THR A 29 -9.15 -1.45 -0.43
N ASN A 30 -10.20 -1.36 -1.25
CA ASN A 30 -11.07 -0.16 -1.31
C ASN A 30 -11.66 0.20 0.07
N LYS A 31 -11.90 -0.81 0.92
CA LYS A 31 -12.37 -0.61 2.30
C LYS A 31 -11.29 0.05 3.17
N PHE A 32 -10.03 -0.33 2.98
CA PHE A 32 -8.91 0.33 3.63
C PHE A 32 -8.79 1.78 3.13
N ALA A 33 -8.76 1.99 1.81
CA ALA A 33 -8.64 3.32 1.20
C ALA A 33 -9.75 4.29 1.65
N ALA A 34 -11.00 3.83 1.78
CA ALA A 34 -12.14 4.65 2.18
C ALA A 34 -11.99 5.36 3.55
N GLY A 35 -11.14 4.84 4.45
CA GLY A 35 -10.85 5.47 5.74
C GLY A 35 -9.77 6.55 5.70
N TYR A 36 -9.14 6.74 4.54
CA TYR A 36 -8.03 7.67 4.35
C TYR A 36 -8.33 8.69 3.27
N ASN A 37 -7.61 9.79 3.32
CA ASN A 37 -7.34 10.60 2.13
C ASN A 37 -5.92 11.12 2.26
N TYR A 38 -5.36 11.61 1.15
CA TYR A 38 -3.94 11.95 1.12
C TYR A 38 -3.53 12.96 2.21
N PHE A 39 -4.35 13.98 2.44
CA PHE A 39 -4.05 15.09 3.36
C PHE A 39 -4.61 14.96 4.78
N GLY A 40 -5.46 13.97 5.07
CA GLY A 40 -6.16 13.80 6.34
C GLY A 40 -7.28 14.81 6.58
N ARG A 41 -8.20 14.98 5.63
CA ARG A 41 -9.34 15.91 5.74
C ARG A 41 -10.62 15.23 6.23
N GLY A 42 -11.42 15.96 7.01
CA GLY A 42 -12.73 15.51 7.46
C GLY A 42 -12.64 14.37 8.48
N LYS A 43 -13.34 13.26 8.21
CA LYS A 43 -13.31 12.05 9.06
C LYS A 43 -12.22 11.05 8.68
N ASN A 44 -11.48 11.32 7.60
CA ASN A 44 -10.50 10.39 7.06
C ASN A 44 -9.10 10.69 7.63
N LEU A 45 -8.34 9.62 7.87
CA LEU A 45 -6.97 9.70 8.33
C LEU A 45 -6.03 10.13 7.20
N LYS A 46 -4.90 10.75 7.58
CA LYS A 46 -3.87 11.17 6.62
C LYS A 46 -3.12 9.95 6.08
N PHE A 47 -3.22 9.72 4.77
CA PHE A 47 -2.49 8.63 4.14
C PHE A 47 -0.99 8.92 4.05
N SER A 48 -0.61 10.17 3.77
CA SER A 48 0.80 10.56 3.62
C SER A 48 1.64 10.43 4.90
N SER A 49 1.02 10.11 6.05
CA SER A 49 1.74 9.79 7.29
C SER A 49 2.02 8.29 7.45
N LEU A 50 1.53 7.44 6.56
CA LEU A 50 1.76 5.99 6.63
C LEU A 50 3.10 5.63 5.99
N ASN A 51 3.79 4.65 6.55
CA ASN A 51 4.97 4.04 5.92
C ASN A 51 4.66 3.47 4.52
N LEU A 52 3.39 3.09 4.28
CA LEU A 52 2.93 2.61 2.98
C LEU A 52 3.05 3.69 1.89
N ASP A 53 2.73 4.95 2.20
CA ASP A 53 2.89 6.06 1.26
C ASP A 53 4.35 6.23 0.85
N GLY A 54 5.27 6.25 1.82
CA GLY A 54 6.71 6.32 1.55
C GLY A 54 7.23 5.14 0.73
N LEU A 55 6.67 3.93 0.90
CA LEU A 55 7.01 2.78 0.07
C LEU A 55 6.49 2.92 -1.37
N LEU A 56 5.25 3.38 -1.54
CA LEU A 56 4.65 3.62 -2.86
C LEU A 56 5.41 4.72 -3.61
N MET A 57 5.79 5.79 -2.93
CA MET A 57 6.58 6.89 -3.50
C MET A 57 7.94 6.38 -3.99
N LYS A 58 8.69 5.68 -3.13
CA LYS A 58 9.99 5.08 -3.50
C LYS A 58 9.87 4.08 -4.64
N ALA A 59 8.80 3.28 -4.66
CA ALA A 59 8.55 2.35 -5.75
C ALA A 59 8.24 3.08 -7.06
N ALA A 60 7.40 4.12 -7.02
CA ALA A 60 7.04 4.91 -8.19
C ALA A 60 8.27 5.57 -8.82
N LEU A 61 9.11 6.24 -8.02
CA LEU A 61 10.34 6.89 -8.51
C LEU A 61 11.38 5.89 -9.03
N LYS A 62 11.42 4.67 -8.44
CA LYS A 62 12.33 3.61 -8.87
C LYS A 62 11.89 2.95 -10.18
N ILE A 63 10.59 2.70 -10.34
CA ILE A 63 10.02 2.03 -11.52
C ILE A 63 9.87 3.01 -12.68
N PHE A 64 9.56 4.28 -12.39
CA PHE A 64 9.35 5.34 -13.36
C PHE A 64 10.36 6.48 -13.12
N PRO A 65 11.55 6.43 -13.73
CA PRO A 65 12.65 7.37 -13.45
C PRO A 65 12.34 8.84 -13.79
N ASN A 66 11.39 9.06 -14.70
CA ASN A 66 10.94 10.39 -15.12
C ASN A 66 9.72 10.89 -14.34
N CYS A 67 9.21 10.10 -13.39
CA CYS A 67 8.09 10.51 -12.55
C CYS A 67 8.62 11.46 -11.47
N SER A 68 8.02 12.64 -11.37
CA SER A 68 8.25 13.55 -10.26
C SER A 68 7.54 13.07 -9.00
N GLU A 69 8.06 13.45 -7.83
CA GLU A 69 7.40 13.20 -6.54
C GLU A 69 5.95 13.69 -6.53
N LYS A 70 5.69 14.83 -7.19
CA LYS A 70 4.36 15.43 -7.29
C LYS A 70 3.40 14.59 -8.13
N GLU A 71 3.86 14.00 -9.23
CA GLU A 71 3.04 13.11 -10.06
C GLU A 71 2.69 11.82 -9.33
N ALA A 72 3.66 11.25 -8.61
CA ALA A 72 3.44 10.08 -7.77
C ALA A 72 2.44 10.40 -6.63
N GLU A 73 2.61 11.52 -5.94
CA GLU A 73 1.67 12.03 -4.93
C GLU A 73 0.24 12.15 -5.49
N VAL A 74 0.07 12.86 -6.61
CA VAL A 74 -1.25 13.06 -7.23
C VAL A 74 -1.88 11.73 -7.63
N THR A 75 -1.06 10.78 -8.10
CA THR A 75 -1.55 9.45 -8.50
C THR A 75 -1.99 8.63 -7.30
N ILE A 76 -1.21 8.64 -6.21
CA ILE A 76 -1.57 7.97 -4.95
C ILE A 76 -2.84 8.61 -4.37
N ALA A 77 -2.93 9.94 -4.38
CA ALA A 77 -4.09 10.68 -3.90
C ALA A 77 -5.37 10.40 -4.69
N LYS A 78 -5.27 10.07 -5.99
CA LYS A 78 -6.42 9.67 -6.83
C LYS A 78 -6.91 8.25 -6.56
N TRP A 79 -6.03 7.38 -6.06
CA TRP A 79 -6.39 6.01 -5.73
C TRP A 79 -7.15 5.91 -4.40
N LEU A 80 -6.92 6.86 -3.49
CA LEU A 80 -7.58 6.97 -2.18
C LEU A 80 -8.95 7.64 -2.28
#